data_AF-A0A9X3S509-F1
#
_entry.id   AF-A0A9X3S509-F1
#
_cell.length_a   1.000
_cell.length_b   1.000
_cell.length_c   1.000
_cell.angle_alpha   90.00
_cell.angle_beta   90.00
_cell.angle_gamma   90.00
#
_symmetry.space_group_name_H-M   'P 1'
#
loop_
_entity.id
_entity.type
_entity.pdbx_description
1 polymer ?
#
loop_
_entity_poly.entity_id
_entity_poly.type
_entity_poly.pdbx_seq_one_letter_code
_entity_poly.pdbx_strand_id
1 'polypeptide(L)'
;MSLADKARKVPGVAAAEGAVTGAFATEDDLPITDYDKQTADAIASKLNGMSQRELRFIGAYEAKHANRATIIDRIAKLTGDEPWSGYDEQTADEVTSALRAADAAKAREVIAYERDHKARATVIDAASR
;
A
#
# COMPACT_ATOMS: atom_id res chain seq x y z
N MET A 1 8.90 -22.44 -8.80
CA MET A 1 8.75 -21.01 -8.44
C MET A 1 9.60 -20.18 -9.38
N SER A 2 9.03 -19.14 -10.00
CA SER A 2 9.68 -18.30 -11.01
C SER A 2 10.46 -17.15 -10.39
N LEU A 3 11.47 -16.62 -11.10
CA LEU A 3 12.23 -15.43 -10.71
C LEU A 3 11.32 -14.19 -10.50
N ALA A 4 10.18 -14.14 -11.20
CA ALA A 4 9.16 -13.09 -11.04
C ALA A 4 8.50 -13.09 -9.64
N ASP A 5 8.32 -14.26 -9.01
CA ASP A 5 7.78 -14.35 -7.65
C ASP A 5 8.82 -14.01 -6.57
N LYS A 6 10.12 -14.09 -6.90
CA LYS A 6 11.21 -13.70 -6.00
C LYS A 6 11.44 -12.18 -6.01
N ALA A 7 11.26 -11.52 -7.15
CA ALA A 7 11.40 -10.06 -7.25
C ALA A 7 10.34 -9.31 -6.41
N ARG A 8 9.12 -9.86 -6.30
CA ARG A 8 8.03 -9.36 -5.46
C ARG A 8 8.32 -9.40 -3.94
N LYS A 9 9.43 -10.04 -3.51
CA LYS A 9 9.81 -10.25 -2.10
C LYS A 9 11.02 -9.42 -1.64
N VAL A 10 11.51 -8.49 -2.46
CA VAL A 10 12.63 -7.61 -2.08
C VAL A 10 12.06 -6.32 -1.48
N PRO A 11 12.39 -5.98 -0.21
CA PRO A 11 11.94 -4.74 0.41
C PRO A 11 12.29 -3.53 -0.46
N GLY A 12 11.30 -2.67 -0.73
CA GLY A 12 11.49 -1.48 -1.54
C GLY A 12 11.35 -1.66 -3.06
N VAL A 13 11.40 -2.88 -3.60
CA VAL A 13 11.18 -3.10 -5.05
C VAL A 13 9.72 -2.81 -5.41
N ALA A 14 8.76 -3.35 -4.66
CA ALA A 14 7.34 -3.04 -4.86
C ALA A 14 7.03 -1.54 -4.74
N ALA A 15 7.67 -0.87 -3.78
CA ALA A 15 7.50 0.56 -3.56
C ALA A 15 8.12 1.41 -4.69
N ALA A 16 9.32 1.05 -5.14
CA ALA A 16 10.00 1.70 -6.26
C ALA A 16 9.27 1.45 -7.58
N GLU A 17 8.79 0.22 -7.81
CA GLU A 17 7.95 -0.16 -8.95
C GLU A 17 6.70 0.72 -9.01
N GLY A 18 5.95 0.85 -7.90
CA GLY A 18 4.76 1.70 -7.86
C GLY A 18 5.06 3.15 -8.29
N ALA A 19 6.11 3.76 -7.74
CA ALA A 19 6.50 5.13 -8.09
C ALA A 19 6.96 5.26 -9.55
N VAL A 20 7.76 4.32 -10.06
CA VAL A 20 8.22 4.34 -11.45
C VAL A 20 7.05 4.17 -12.40
N THR A 21 6.20 3.16 -12.18
CA THR A 21 5.00 2.92 -13.00
C THR A 21 4.09 4.15 -13.01
N GLY A 22 3.85 4.76 -11.85
CA GLY A 22 2.99 5.94 -11.77
C GLY A 22 3.49 7.17 -12.49
N ALA A 23 4.81 7.38 -12.56
CA ALA A 23 5.38 8.51 -13.27
C ALA A 23 5.15 8.48 -14.80
N PHE A 24 4.84 7.30 -15.37
CA PHE A 24 4.61 7.09 -16.79
C PHE A 24 3.18 6.65 -17.14
N ALA A 25 2.33 6.50 -16.13
CA ALA A 25 0.97 5.99 -16.31
C ALA A 25 0.02 7.02 -16.91
N THR A 26 -1.06 6.50 -17.49
CA THR A 26 -2.25 7.28 -17.89
C THR A 26 -3.34 7.16 -16.83
N GLU A 27 -4.39 7.97 -16.94
CA GLU A 27 -5.54 7.91 -16.02
C GLU A 27 -6.15 6.50 -15.97
N ASP A 28 -6.27 5.82 -17.12
CA ASP A 28 -6.89 4.49 -17.24
C ASP A 28 -6.10 3.39 -16.52
N ASP A 29 -4.81 3.62 -16.22
CA ASP A 29 -3.98 2.67 -15.48
C ASP A 29 -4.17 2.79 -13.96
N LEU A 30 -4.82 3.86 -13.49
CA LEU A 30 -4.97 4.12 -12.07
C LEU A 30 -5.98 3.17 -11.41
N PRO A 31 -5.75 2.78 -10.14
CA PRO A 31 -6.67 1.94 -9.39
C PRO A 31 -7.97 2.66 -8.97
N ILE A 32 -8.14 3.94 -9.35
CA ILE A 32 -9.33 4.76 -9.11
C ILE A 32 -9.91 5.14 -10.47
N THR A 33 -11.08 4.59 -10.81
CA THR A 33 -11.80 4.93 -12.04
C THR A 33 -12.16 6.42 -12.10
N ASP A 34 -12.04 7.04 -13.29
CA ASP A 34 -12.36 8.45 -13.55
C ASP A 34 -11.62 9.42 -12.60
N TYR A 35 -10.34 9.14 -12.34
CA TYR A 35 -9.52 9.88 -11.37
C TYR A 35 -9.43 11.37 -11.66
N ASP A 36 -9.22 11.78 -12.91
CA ASP A 36 -9.03 13.20 -13.26
C ASP A 36 -10.36 13.97 -13.23
N LYS A 37 -11.49 13.25 -13.28
CA LYS A 37 -12.83 13.85 -13.18
C LYS A 37 -13.31 14.04 -11.75
N GLN A 38 -12.57 13.53 -10.76
CA GLN A 38 -12.96 13.58 -9.36
C GLN A 38 -12.33 14.75 -8.60
N THR A 39 -13.04 15.20 -7.57
CA THR A 39 -12.50 16.20 -6.63
C THR A 39 -11.38 15.60 -5.80
N ALA A 40 -10.46 16.45 -5.35
CA ALA A 40 -9.35 16.02 -4.50
C ALA A 40 -9.83 15.33 -3.22
N ASP A 41 -10.93 15.82 -2.62
CA ASP A 41 -11.50 15.23 -1.40
C ASP A 41 -12.12 13.85 -1.65
N ALA A 42 -12.81 13.67 -2.79
CA ALA A 42 -13.37 12.37 -3.17
C ALA A 42 -12.26 11.33 -3.35
N ILE A 43 -11.16 11.70 -4.02
CA ILE A 43 -9.99 10.84 -4.17
C ILE A 43 -9.35 10.58 -2.80
N ALA A 44 -9.10 11.61 -2.00
CA ALA A 44 -8.45 11.50 -0.70
C ALA A 44 -9.18 10.53 0.25
N SER A 45 -10.51 10.46 0.16
CA SER A 45 -11.32 9.50 0.94
C SER A 45 -11.10 8.04 0.54
N LYS A 46 -10.82 7.79 -0.75
CA LYS A 46 -10.60 6.45 -1.33
C LYS A 46 -9.18 5.93 -1.09
N LEU A 47 -8.23 6.79 -0.77
CA LEU A 47 -6.85 6.40 -0.51
C LEU A 47 -6.71 5.54 0.76
N ASN A 48 -7.67 5.60 1.67
CA ASN A 48 -7.66 4.78 2.88
C ASN A 48 -7.77 3.29 2.54
N GLY A 49 -6.87 2.50 3.08
CA GLY A 49 -6.83 1.05 2.87
C GLY A 49 -6.19 0.61 1.55
N MET A 50 -5.71 1.54 0.73
CA MET A 50 -4.86 1.21 -0.41
C MET A 50 -3.50 0.69 0.05
N SER A 51 -2.85 -0.12 -0.78
CA SER A 51 -1.50 -0.61 -0.52
C SER A 51 -0.44 0.48 -0.66
N GLN A 52 0.73 0.28 -0.03
CA GLN A 52 1.90 1.16 -0.22
C GLN A 52 2.30 1.31 -1.70
N ARG A 53 2.17 0.24 -2.50
CA ARG A 53 2.42 0.31 -3.95
C ARG A 53 1.42 1.23 -4.63
N GLU A 54 0.13 1.07 -4.38
CA GLU A 54 -0.93 1.88 -5.00
C GLU A 54 -0.82 3.35 -4.59
N LEU A 55 -0.55 3.64 -3.31
CA LEU A 55 -0.34 5.00 -2.82
C LEU A 55 0.82 5.68 -3.54
N ARG A 56 1.96 4.99 -3.71
CA ARG A 56 3.13 5.52 -4.42
C ARG A 56 2.89 5.65 -5.93
N PHE A 57 2.12 4.73 -6.52
CA PHE A 57 1.67 4.81 -7.90
C PHE A 57 0.85 6.10 -8.10
N ILE A 58 -0.26 6.26 -7.37
CA ILE A 58 -1.10 7.45 -7.48
C ILE A 58 -0.29 8.72 -7.20
N GLY A 59 0.59 8.70 -6.20
CA GLY A 59 1.41 9.86 -5.84
C GLY A 59 2.35 10.29 -6.96
N ALA A 60 2.98 9.34 -7.65
CA ALA A 60 3.85 9.64 -8.78
C ALA A 60 3.07 10.16 -10.00
N TYR A 61 1.88 9.60 -10.26
CA TYR A 61 0.98 10.11 -11.30
C TYR A 61 0.55 11.54 -10.97
N GLU A 62 0.04 11.78 -9.76
CA GLU A 62 -0.48 13.09 -9.33
C GLU A 62 0.60 14.18 -9.42
N ALA A 63 1.83 13.88 -8.97
CA ALA A 63 2.94 14.83 -9.01
C ALA A 63 3.37 15.24 -10.43
N LYS A 64 3.07 14.42 -11.44
CA LYS A 64 3.34 14.69 -12.86
C LYS A 64 2.18 15.36 -13.59
N HIS A 65 0.98 15.26 -13.04
CA HIS A 65 -0.26 15.74 -13.67
C HIS A 65 -0.80 16.96 -12.91
N ALA A 66 -1.98 16.83 -12.29
CA ALA A 66 -2.70 17.95 -11.68
C ALA A 66 -2.02 18.51 -10.42
N ASN A 67 -1.09 17.76 -9.79
CA ASN A 67 -0.30 18.16 -8.63
C ASN A 67 -1.15 18.76 -7.49
N ARG A 68 -2.31 18.14 -7.20
CA ARG A 68 -3.26 18.58 -6.17
C ARG A 68 -2.68 18.30 -4.79
N ALA A 69 -2.35 19.37 -4.06
CA ALA A 69 -1.71 19.30 -2.75
C ALA A 69 -2.47 18.40 -1.76
N THR A 70 -3.80 18.47 -1.73
CA THR A 70 -4.65 17.62 -0.85
C THR A 70 -4.38 16.13 -1.03
N ILE A 71 -4.17 15.67 -2.26
CA ILE A 71 -3.91 14.26 -2.57
C ILE A 71 -2.48 13.90 -2.16
N ILE A 72 -1.51 14.74 -2.53
CA ILE A 72 -0.09 14.53 -2.21
C ILE A 72 0.11 14.46 -0.69
N ASP A 73 -0.47 15.40 0.06
CA ASP A 73 -0.41 15.42 1.52
C ASP A 73 -1.11 14.22 2.14
N ARG A 74 -2.22 13.75 1.56
CA ARG A 74 -2.91 12.56 2.03
C ARG A 74 -2.08 11.31 1.81
N ILE A 75 -1.49 11.15 0.64
CA ILE A 75 -0.59 10.03 0.31
C ILE A 75 0.62 10.04 1.24
N ALA A 76 1.24 11.20 1.47
CA ALA A 76 2.38 11.33 2.38
C ALA A 76 2.05 10.87 3.81
N LYS A 77 0.82 11.11 4.28
CA LYS A 77 0.34 10.67 5.61
C LYS A 77 0.01 9.18 5.69
N LEU A 78 -0.36 8.56 4.57
CA LEU A 78 -0.74 7.14 4.51
C LEU A 78 0.42 6.23 4.07
N THR A 79 1.50 6.83 3.55
CA THR A 79 2.69 6.09 3.14
C THR A 79 3.55 5.80 4.36
N GLY A 80 3.98 4.55 4.50
CA GLY A 80 4.82 4.09 5.60
C GLY A 80 5.63 2.86 5.21
N ASP A 81 6.41 2.36 6.16
CA ASP A 81 7.14 1.11 6.00
C ASP A 81 6.21 -0.07 6.31
N GLU A 82 6.19 -1.04 5.41
CA GLU A 82 5.48 -2.29 5.62
C GLU A 82 6.15 -3.13 6.72
N PRO A 83 5.39 -3.94 7.49
CA PRO A 83 5.95 -4.84 8.49
C PRO A 83 6.98 -5.83 7.91
N TRP A 84 6.81 -6.19 6.64
CA TRP A 84 7.81 -6.87 5.82
C TRP A 84 7.53 -6.61 4.34
N SER A 85 8.50 -6.92 3.48
CA SER A 85 8.34 -6.70 2.03
C SER A 85 7.13 -7.43 1.46
N GLY A 86 6.30 -6.68 0.74
CA GLY A 86 5.13 -7.20 0.02
C GLY A 86 4.01 -7.61 0.97
N TYR A 87 3.99 -7.03 2.17
CA TYR A 87 2.98 -7.29 3.18
C TYR A 87 1.57 -6.95 2.67
N ASP A 88 1.43 -5.80 2.00
CA ASP A 88 0.14 -5.32 1.54
C ASP A 88 -0.45 -6.15 0.40
N GLU A 89 0.38 -6.93 -0.29
CA GLU A 89 -0.05 -7.86 -1.34
C GLU A 89 -0.48 -9.22 -0.80
N GLN A 90 -0.08 -9.56 0.42
CA GLN A 90 -0.43 -10.83 1.02
C GLN A 90 -1.89 -10.82 1.46
N THR A 91 -2.57 -11.92 1.20
CA THR A 91 -3.89 -12.21 1.75
C THR A 91 -3.83 -12.34 3.27
N ALA A 92 -4.97 -12.18 3.95
CA ALA A 92 -5.03 -12.36 5.40
C ALA A 92 -4.55 -13.75 5.86
N ASP A 93 -4.76 -14.79 5.03
CA ASP A 93 -4.33 -16.16 5.32
C ASP A 93 -2.81 -16.33 5.20
N GLU A 94 -2.19 -15.72 4.19
CA GLU A 94 -0.73 -15.69 4.03
C GLU A 94 -0.07 -14.92 5.18
N VAL A 95 -0.62 -13.76 5.56
CA VAL A 95 -0.13 -12.99 6.70
C VAL A 95 -0.28 -13.77 8.00
N THR A 96 -1.44 -14.41 8.24
CA THR A 96 -1.67 -15.25 9.42
C THR A 96 -0.67 -16.40 9.48
N SER A 97 -0.35 -17.01 8.34
CA SER A 97 0.65 -18.08 8.25
C SER A 97 2.05 -17.57 8.57
N ALA A 98 2.42 -16.38 8.09
CA ALA A 98 3.69 -15.74 8.41
C ALA A 98 3.81 -15.39 9.90
N LEU A 99 2.72 -14.87 10.51
CA LEU A 99 2.67 -14.50 11.92
C LEU A 99 2.90 -15.68 12.87
N ARG A 100 2.49 -16.90 12.50
CA ARG A 100 2.73 -18.11 13.31
C ARG A 100 4.21 -18.42 13.50
N ALA A 101 5.07 -17.97 12.59
CA ALA A 101 6.52 -18.13 12.65
C ALA A 101 7.23 -16.87 13.16
N ALA A 102 6.49 -15.78 13.39
CA ALA A 102 7.04 -14.49 13.79
C ALA A 102 7.15 -14.38 15.32
N ASP A 103 7.99 -13.45 15.79
CA ASP A 103 8.08 -13.11 17.20
C ASP A 103 7.02 -12.07 17.63
N ALA A 104 6.92 -11.87 18.94
CA ALA A 104 5.97 -10.92 19.53
C ALA A 104 6.24 -9.46 19.11
N ALA A 105 7.48 -9.11 18.75
CA ALA A 105 7.80 -7.76 18.29
C ALA A 105 7.21 -7.53 16.90
N LYS A 106 7.35 -8.50 16.00
CA LYS A 106 6.78 -8.45 14.66
C LYS A 106 5.25 -8.46 14.67
N ALA A 107 4.63 -9.21 15.57
CA ALA A 107 3.17 -9.16 15.77
C ALA A 107 2.68 -7.76 16.18
N ARG A 108 3.40 -7.07 17.09
CA ARG A 108 3.06 -5.69 17.49
C ARG A 108 3.20 -4.69 16.34
N GLU A 109 4.25 -4.83 15.53
CA GLU A 109 4.47 -4.04 14.33
C GLU A 109 3.31 -4.19 13.34
N VAL A 110 2.85 -5.44 13.12
CA VAL A 110 1.66 -5.72 12.30
C VAL A 110 0.41 -5.07 12.86
N ILE A 111 0.16 -5.15 14.18
CA ILE A 111 -1.03 -4.53 14.79
C ILE A 111 -1.00 -3.01 14.61
N ALA A 112 0.14 -2.37 14.85
CA ALA A 112 0.30 -0.93 14.68
C ALA A 112 0.07 -0.54 13.21
N TYR A 113 0.73 -1.25 12.30
CA TYR A 113 0.57 -1.01 10.87
C TYR A 113 -0.87 -1.19 10.40
N GLU A 114 -1.54 -2.29 10.76
CA GLU A 114 -2.92 -2.55 10.35
C GLU A 114 -3.88 -1.46 10.85
N ARG A 115 -3.72 -0.99 12.09
CA ARG A 115 -4.59 0.06 12.65
C ARG A 115 -4.47 1.39 11.92
N ASP A 116 -3.28 1.72 11.43
CA ASP A 116 -3.01 2.96 10.72
C ASP A 116 -3.31 2.86 9.20
N HIS A 117 -3.50 1.64 8.69
CA HIS A 117 -3.65 1.38 7.25
C HIS A 117 -4.94 0.60 6.91
N LYS A 118 -4.83 -0.69 6.58
CA LYS A 118 -5.92 -1.49 6.00
C LYS A 118 -6.96 -1.99 6.99
N ALA A 119 -6.66 -1.95 8.28
CA ALA A 119 -7.51 -2.39 9.39
C ALA A 119 -8.12 -3.80 9.17
N ARG A 120 -7.33 -4.75 8.66
CA ARG A 120 -7.81 -6.11 8.39
C ARG A 120 -8.05 -6.85 9.70
N ALA A 121 -9.31 -6.98 10.09
CA ALA A 121 -9.72 -7.61 11.35
C ALA A 121 -9.07 -8.99 11.58
N THR A 122 -9.10 -9.87 10.57
CA THR A 122 -8.48 -11.20 10.64
C THR A 122 -6.99 -11.15 10.98
N VAL A 123 -6.26 -10.17 10.45
CA VAL A 123 -4.82 -10.02 10.68
C VAL A 123 -4.54 -9.47 12.07
N ILE A 124 -5.31 -8.48 12.51
CA ILE A 124 -5.23 -7.92 13.87
C ILE A 124 -5.51 -9.03 14.90
N ASP A 125 -6.54 -9.83 14.67
CA ASP A 125 -6.90 -10.96 15.54
C ASP A 125 -5.84 -12.06 15.53
N ALA A 126 -5.19 -12.31 14.40
CA ALA A 126 -4.10 -13.29 14.32
C ALA A 126 -2.85 -12.82 15.06
N ALA A 127 -2.51 -11.54 14.97
CA ALA A 127 -1.34 -10.95 15.62
C ALA A 127 -1.51 -10.74 17.13
N SER A 128 -2.75 -10.75 17.64
CA SER A 128 -3.05 -10.53 19.07
C SER A 128 -3.07 -11.82 19.91
N ARG A 129 -2.83 -12.98 19.29
CA ARG A 129 -2.85 -14.30 19.94
C ARG A 129 -1.48 -14.67 20.49
#